data_AF-A0A8H9L0Y2-F1
#
_entry.id   AF-A0A8H9L0Y2-F1
#
_cell.length_a   1.000
_cell.length_b   1.000
_cell.length_c   1.000
_cell.angle_alpha   90.00
_cell.angle_beta   90.00
_cell.angle_gamma   90.00
#
_symmetry.space_group_name_H-M   'P 1'
#
loop_
_entity.id
_entity.type
_entity.pdbx_description
1 polymer ?
#
loop_
_entity_poly.entity_id
_entity_poly.type
_entity_poly.pdbx_seq_one_letter_code
_entity_poly.pdbx_strand_id
1 'polypeptide(L)'
;MSRSAPSPAVEAGRAAPAGRWVAVGREALGALVALALSVIALRHVIATPRVALLWYDGDSVLLPLVRRSLDAGQPFEWAMSPALFFFPELPVYLLCSVVTATPQQALTLNGLLVLLAVYALLRAAANELMPAAGRPARIAVAGLALAFVTALVLTESTATATSLELASLLLTTTYYYGAVLAMLGTAVLVLRAVRTGRASVPVLVTLGLVAALTTASNPLYVPWSAGPVIVTLVLLALARRVPWRPSLLLGSVLVVGSVAGYLVRVPLRPFVSLDPATYVHPSRAVDTLAFFAQLTDDRAASAAGDAGLLLLFVGVLLAVGGTVWAWRVRTARTVLVATVLPLVTVVAVSVGVVVAGSETPRYLEPIVTAPLLAIVAVAELTRTAVRATRVHRPSRAVRTVLAIGAAAVLVAGVAAVPGTVRTVTDARYTAARCLDRWAAGRDVTGVGQFWTVRPLATYAAPNVELLQVRDTFDTYPWLVDLGAYRGARPTFVVIGSGDVWTRAVEDSLGSPASITHCTGFDVYDYAGTTGAAVLRDRVVQSAEQTLRDRGF
;
A
#
# COMPACT_ATOMS: atom_id res chain seq x y z
N MET A 1 -19.59 -79.60 -2.15
CA MET A 1 -19.04 -78.75 -1.06
C MET A 1 -18.21 -77.65 -1.70
N SER A 2 -18.81 -76.48 -1.89
CA SER A 2 -18.16 -75.27 -2.43
C SER A 2 -18.03 -74.27 -1.28
N ARG A 3 -16.82 -73.82 -0.98
CA ARG A 3 -16.57 -72.69 -0.07
C ARG A 3 -15.68 -71.67 -0.77
N SER A 4 -16.35 -70.65 -1.26
CA SER A 4 -15.83 -69.38 -1.74
C SER A 4 -15.12 -68.61 -0.63
N ALA A 5 -13.94 -68.07 -0.94
CA ALA A 5 -13.23 -67.09 -0.11
C ALA A 5 -13.97 -65.73 -0.11
N PRO A 6 -14.05 -65.00 1.01
CA PRO A 6 -14.50 -63.62 0.99
C PRO A 6 -13.36 -62.67 0.63
N SER A 7 -13.63 -61.83 -0.37
CA SER A 7 -12.81 -60.69 -0.79
C SER A 7 -12.85 -59.57 0.29
N PRO A 8 -11.73 -58.86 0.56
CA PRO A 8 -11.76 -57.70 1.45
C PRO A 8 -12.43 -56.53 0.73
N ALA A 9 -13.62 -56.16 1.19
CA ALA A 9 -14.32 -54.98 0.75
C ALA A 9 -13.48 -53.72 1.04
N VAL A 10 -13.25 -52.95 -0.01
CA VAL A 10 -12.70 -51.58 0.04
C VAL A 10 -13.76 -50.69 0.68
N GLU A 11 -13.65 -50.46 1.99
CA GLU A 11 -14.36 -49.35 2.66
C GLU A 11 -13.70 -48.02 2.28
N ALA A 12 -14.12 -47.48 1.13
CA ALA A 12 -13.87 -46.09 0.79
C ALA A 12 -14.64 -45.19 1.77
N GLY A 13 -13.92 -44.64 2.74
CA GLY A 13 -14.44 -43.74 3.77
C GLY A 13 -15.21 -42.55 3.21
N ARG A 14 -16.54 -42.58 3.38
CA ARG A 14 -17.41 -41.40 3.28
C ARG A 14 -17.07 -40.46 4.43
N ALA A 15 -16.22 -39.46 4.19
CA ALA A 15 -16.03 -38.36 5.13
C ALA A 15 -17.37 -37.62 5.35
N ALA A 16 -17.89 -37.68 6.58
CA ALA A 16 -19.21 -37.17 6.93
C ALA A 16 -19.37 -35.65 6.68
N PRO A 17 -20.55 -35.19 6.20
CA PRO A 17 -20.81 -33.78 5.85
C PRO A 17 -20.66 -32.79 7.03
N ALA A 18 -20.81 -33.25 8.27
CA ALA A 18 -20.68 -32.42 9.48
C ALA A 18 -19.27 -31.78 9.65
N GLY A 19 -18.21 -32.46 9.21
CA GLY A 19 -16.84 -31.96 9.32
C GLY A 19 -16.55 -30.76 8.41
N ARG A 20 -17.24 -30.66 7.26
CA ARG A 20 -17.07 -29.55 6.31
C ARG A 20 -17.68 -28.26 6.85
N TRP A 21 -18.89 -28.31 7.43
CA TRP A 21 -19.56 -27.15 8.00
C TRP A 21 -18.78 -26.51 9.16
N VAL A 22 -18.19 -27.32 10.03
CA VAL A 22 -17.33 -26.82 11.12
C VAL A 22 -16.07 -26.14 10.58
N ALA A 23 -15.49 -26.64 9.48
CA ALA A 23 -14.34 -26.02 8.84
C ALA A 23 -14.68 -24.68 8.19
N VAL A 24 -15.83 -24.62 7.50
CA VAL A 24 -16.36 -23.38 6.91
C VAL A 24 -16.64 -22.34 7.99
N GLY A 25 -17.33 -22.71 9.07
CA GLY A 25 -17.63 -21.80 10.18
C GLY A 25 -16.38 -21.21 10.85
N ARG A 26 -15.29 -21.98 10.94
CA ARG A 26 -14.01 -21.50 11.48
C ARG A 26 -13.31 -20.49 10.57
N GLU A 27 -13.30 -20.74 9.27
CA GLU A 27 -12.72 -19.78 8.31
C GLU A 27 -13.59 -18.52 8.24
N ALA A 28 -14.92 -18.65 8.28
CA ALA A 28 -15.84 -17.52 8.36
C ALA A 28 -15.58 -16.67 9.62
N LEU A 29 -15.43 -17.30 10.79
CA LEU A 29 -15.08 -16.58 12.02
C LEU A 29 -13.73 -15.86 11.90
N GLY A 30 -12.72 -16.51 11.32
CA GLY A 30 -11.41 -15.90 11.05
C GLY A 30 -11.51 -14.68 10.15
N ALA A 31 -12.28 -14.78 9.08
CA ALA A 31 -12.55 -13.67 8.16
C ALA A 31 -13.34 -12.54 8.83
N LEU A 32 -14.31 -12.85 9.69
CA LEU A 32 -15.06 -11.85 10.46
C LEU A 32 -14.16 -11.10 11.45
N VAL A 33 -13.25 -11.79 12.13
CA VAL A 33 -12.25 -11.14 13.00
C VAL A 33 -11.32 -10.24 12.18
N ALA A 34 -10.87 -10.69 11.01
CA ALA A 34 -10.04 -9.87 10.12
C ALA A 34 -10.79 -8.62 9.61
N LEU A 35 -12.07 -8.77 9.26
CA LEU A 35 -12.94 -7.66 8.89
C LEU A 35 -13.11 -6.67 10.04
N ALA A 36 -13.36 -7.16 11.26
CA ALA A 36 -13.48 -6.33 12.45
C ALA A 36 -12.19 -5.53 12.73
N LEU A 37 -11.02 -6.17 12.65
CA LEU A 37 -9.71 -5.49 12.77
C LEU A 37 -9.54 -4.41 11.69
N SER A 38 -9.91 -4.71 10.45
CA SER A 38 -9.83 -3.77 9.33
C SER A 38 -10.75 -2.56 9.53
N VAL A 39 -11.97 -2.78 10.03
CA VAL A 39 -12.91 -1.70 10.39
C VAL A 39 -12.38 -0.88 11.56
N ILE A 40 -11.76 -1.49 12.57
CA ILE A 40 -11.15 -0.76 13.70
C ILE A 40 -10.00 0.14 13.20
N ALA A 41 -9.10 -0.41 12.38
CA ALA A 41 -8.00 0.36 11.78
C ALA A 41 -8.52 1.54 10.95
N LEU A 42 -9.49 1.28 10.06
CA LEU A 42 -10.12 2.32 9.26
C LEU A 42 -10.81 3.37 10.13
N ARG A 43 -11.58 2.94 11.14
CA ARG A 43 -12.31 3.84 12.06
C ARG A 43 -11.36 4.82 12.71
N HIS A 44 -10.18 4.36 13.12
CA HIS A 44 -9.13 5.18 13.70
C HIS A 44 -8.55 6.18 12.71
N VAL A 45 -8.20 5.74 11.49
CA VAL A 45 -7.70 6.64 10.43
C VAL A 45 -8.71 7.75 10.13
N ILE A 46 -10.00 7.43 10.00
CA ILE A 46 -11.03 8.45 9.72
C ILE A 46 -11.45 9.25 10.97
N ALA A 47 -11.04 8.84 12.18
CA ALA A 47 -11.30 9.57 13.43
C ALA A 47 -10.25 10.66 13.69
N THR A 48 -9.09 10.56 13.06
CA THR A 48 -7.89 11.34 13.38
C THR A 48 -7.52 12.24 12.21
N PRO A 49 -6.60 13.20 12.40
CA PRO A 49 -6.06 14.00 11.28
C PRO A 49 -5.51 13.16 10.12
N ARG A 50 -5.15 11.89 10.36
CA ARG A 50 -4.72 10.92 9.35
C ARG A 50 -5.71 10.75 8.19
N VAL A 51 -7.00 11.05 8.41
CA VAL A 51 -8.02 11.05 7.35
C VAL A 51 -7.66 11.96 6.17
N ALA A 52 -6.89 13.03 6.43
CA ALA A 52 -6.41 13.91 5.39
C ALA A 52 -5.57 13.15 4.36
N LEU A 53 -4.70 12.23 4.80
CA LEU A 53 -3.96 11.37 3.88
C LEU A 53 -4.87 10.43 3.13
N LEU A 54 -5.86 9.81 3.78
CA LEU A 54 -6.74 8.86 3.09
C LEU A 54 -7.59 9.51 2.00
N TRP A 55 -8.13 10.72 2.24
CA TRP A 55 -9.15 11.32 1.38
C TRP A 55 -8.72 12.59 0.64
N TYR A 56 -7.79 13.39 1.17
CA TYR A 56 -7.58 14.76 0.68
C TYR A 56 -6.14 15.03 0.24
N ASP A 57 -5.21 14.15 0.57
CA ASP A 57 -3.82 14.30 0.17
C ASP A 57 -3.69 14.20 -1.35
N GLY A 58 -2.80 15.05 -1.89
CA GLY A 58 -2.54 15.13 -3.31
C GLY A 58 -2.24 13.76 -3.88
N ASP A 59 -1.31 13.01 -3.30
CA ASP A 59 -0.90 11.69 -3.83
C ASP A 59 -2.09 10.72 -3.82
N SER A 60 -2.78 10.59 -2.69
CA SER A 60 -3.90 9.65 -2.50
C SER A 60 -5.02 9.80 -3.50
N VAL A 61 -5.34 11.03 -3.92
CA VAL A 61 -6.43 11.29 -4.85
C VAL A 61 -6.06 11.09 -6.32
N LEU A 62 -4.86 10.55 -6.62
CA LEU A 62 -4.46 10.22 -8.00
C LEU A 62 -5.46 9.33 -8.72
N LEU A 63 -5.81 8.18 -8.12
CA LEU A 63 -6.69 7.20 -8.78
C LEU A 63 -8.11 7.76 -9.00
N PRO A 64 -8.69 8.53 -8.04
CA PRO A 64 -9.88 9.35 -8.32
C PRO A 64 -9.74 10.28 -9.53
N LEU A 65 -8.62 11.01 -9.66
CA LEU A 65 -8.39 11.92 -10.79
C LEU A 65 -8.25 11.17 -12.11
N VAL A 66 -7.57 10.01 -12.12
CA VAL A 66 -7.50 9.13 -13.29
C VAL A 66 -8.90 8.68 -13.70
N ARG A 67 -9.74 8.26 -12.75
CA ARG A 67 -11.13 7.89 -13.03
C ARG A 67 -11.92 9.05 -13.65
N ARG A 68 -11.74 10.27 -13.12
CA ARG A 68 -12.38 11.49 -13.62
C ARG A 68 -11.92 11.85 -15.04
N SER A 69 -10.64 11.75 -15.35
CA SER A 69 -10.09 11.95 -16.70
C SER A 69 -10.71 10.96 -17.69
N LEU A 70 -10.85 9.68 -17.30
CA LEU A 70 -11.54 8.67 -18.10
C LEU A 70 -13.03 8.99 -18.31
N ASP A 71 -13.72 9.48 -17.29
CA ASP A 71 -15.13 9.91 -17.40
C ASP A 71 -15.31 11.12 -18.31
N ALA A 72 -14.36 12.05 -18.27
CA ALA A 72 -14.36 13.24 -19.12
C ALA A 72 -13.99 12.92 -20.58
N GLY A 73 -13.57 11.69 -20.90
CA GLY A 73 -13.14 11.31 -22.24
C GLY A 73 -11.85 12.01 -22.68
N GLN A 74 -11.02 12.44 -21.73
CA GLN A 74 -9.75 13.11 -22.02
C GLN A 74 -8.77 12.12 -22.69
N PRO A 75 -7.90 12.60 -23.60
CA PRO A 75 -6.79 11.79 -24.09
C PRO A 75 -5.97 11.28 -22.92
N PHE A 76 -5.65 9.99 -22.90
CA PHE A 76 -4.89 9.40 -21.79
C PHE A 76 -3.40 9.75 -21.92
N GLU A 77 -3.02 10.94 -21.48
CA GLU A 77 -1.67 11.52 -21.63
C GLU A 77 -1.08 11.81 -20.23
N TRP A 78 -1.24 10.84 -19.33
CA TRP A 78 -0.86 10.96 -17.93
C TRP A 78 0.65 10.99 -17.71
N ALA A 79 1.15 12.04 -17.08
CA ALA A 79 2.51 12.15 -16.58
C ALA A 79 2.61 11.56 -15.16
N MET A 80 2.70 10.24 -15.04
CA MET A 80 2.80 9.53 -13.75
C MET A 80 4.19 9.63 -13.11
N SER A 81 4.28 9.38 -11.80
CA SER A 81 5.55 9.14 -11.11
C SER A 81 6.27 7.89 -11.66
N PRO A 82 7.49 7.54 -11.18
CA PRO A 82 8.08 6.24 -11.50
C PRO A 82 7.16 5.06 -11.15
N ALA A 83 6.24 5.20 -10.21
CA ALA A 83 5.13 4.27 -10.05
C ALA A 83 3.97 4.68 -10.97
N LEU A 84 3.58 3.75 -11.86
CA LEU A 84 2.47 3.86 -12.79
C LEU A 84 1.14 3.35 -12.19
N PHE A 85 1.21 2.58 -11.09
CA PHE A 85 0.07 2.08 -10.31
C PHE A 85 -0.95 1.20 -11.05
N PHE A 86 -0.68 0.79 -12.30
CA PHE A 86 -1.61 -0.02 -13.09
C PHE A 86 -1.81 -1.45 -12.55
N PHE A 87 -0.93 -1.93 -11.66
CA PHE A 87 -1.07 -3.23 -11.01
C PHE A 87 -0.62 -3.21 -9.53
N PRO A 88 -1.42 -3.77 -8.60
CA PRO A 88 -2.86 -4.00 -8.69
C PRO A 88 -3.72 -2.74 -8.39
N GLU A 89 -3.10 -1.60 -8.08
CA GLU A 89 -3.78 -0.52 -7.37
C GLU A 89 -4.92 0.15 -8.15
N LEU A 90 -4.65 0.59 -9.38
CA LEU A 90 -5.64 1.22 -10.24
C LEU A 90 -6.84 0.29 -10.51
N PRO A 91 -6.66 -0.99 -10.94
CA PRO A 91 -7.79 -1.92 -11.09
C PRO A 91 -8.63 -2.09 -9.82
N VAL A 92 -8.00 -2.21 -8.66
CA VAL A 92 -8.73 -2.37 -7.38
C VAL A 92 -9.53 -1.10 -7.07
N TYR A 93 -8.94 0.08 -7.27
CA TYR A 93 -9.66 1.33 -7.08
C TYR A 93 -10.85 1.47 -8.05
N LEU A 94 -10.66 1.17 -9.33
CA LEU A 94 -11.74 1.24 -10.33
C LEU A 94 -12.90 0.30 -9.96
N LEU A 95 -12.61 -0.93 -9.52
CA LEU A 95 -13.64 -1.85 -9.03
C LEU A 95 -14.39 -1.32 -7.80
N CYS A 96 -13.68 -0.67 -6.86
CA CYS A 96 -14.33 -0.01 -5.73
C CYS A 96 -15.23 1.13 -6.20
N SER A 97 -14.74 1.95 -7.14
CA SER A 97 -15.48 3.11 -7.64
C SER A 97 -16.80 2.74 -8.32
N VAL A 98 -16.90 1.56 -8.95
CA VAL A 98 -18.13 1.06 -9.60
C VAL A 98 -19.26 0.78 -8.59
N VAL A 99 -18.93 0.42 -7.36
CA VAL A 99 -19.92 0.05 -6.32
C VAL A 99 -20.10 1.14 -5.25
N THR A 100 -19.55 2.34 -5.48
CA THR A 100 -19.61 3.47 -4.55
C THR A 100 -20.04 4.75 -5.26
N ALA A 101 -20.57 5.71 -4.52
CA ALA A 101 -21.07 6.97 -5.10
C ALA A 101 -20.05 8.11 -5.08
N THR A 102 -19.06 8.07 -4.19
CA THR A 102 -18.06 9.15 -4.04
C THR A 102 -16.64 8.62 -3.99
N PRO A 103 -15.62 9.45 -4.32
CA PRO A 103 -14.22 9.03 -4.19
C PRO A 103 -13.85 8.63 -2.77
N GLN A 104 -14.37 9.32 -1.73
CA GLN A 104 -14.11 8.95 -0.33
C GLN A 104 -14.60 7.53 -0.03
N GLN A 105 -15.79 7.16 -0.49
CA GLN A 105 -16.33 5.81 -0.32
C GLN A 105 -15.46 4.77 -1.03
N ALA A 106 -15.03 5.05 -2.27
CA ALA A 106 -14.15 4.17 -3.04
C ALA A 106 -12.79 3.95 -2.35
N LEU A 107 -12.15 5.04 -1.87
CA LEU A 107 -10.88 5.02 -1.16
C LEU A 107 -10.99 4.23 0.15
N THR A 108 -12.05 4.44 0.91
CA THR A 108 -12.35 3.70 2.14
C THR A 108 -12.54 2.21 1.88
N LEU A 109 -13.32 1.84 0.86
CA LEU A 109 -13.54 0.44 0.50
C LEU A 109 -12.23 -0.21 0.05
N ASN A 110 -11.42 0.49 -0.74
CA ASN A 110 -10.11 0.02 -1.18
C ASN A 110 -9.21 -0.32 0.04
N GLY A 111 -9.06 0.60 0.99
CA GLY A 111 -8.27 0.37 2.21
C GLY A 111 -8.72 -0.85 3.02
N LEU A 112 -10.03 -1.09 3.13
CA LEU A 112 -10.57 -2.30 3.77
C LEU A 112 -10.19 -3.57 3.01
N LEU A 113 -10.34 -3.58 1.69
CA LEU A 113 -9.99 -4.73 0.85
C LEU A 113 -8.49 -5.06 0.91
N VAL A 114 -7.63 -4.04 1.02
CA VAL A 114 -6.18 -4.23 1.17
C VAL A 114 -5.86 -4.96 2.48
N LEU A 115 -6.42 -4.54 3.62
CA LEU A 115 -6.17 -5.23 4.90
C LEU A 115 -6.70 -6.68 4.90
N LEU A 116 -7.84 -6.93 4.23
CA LEU A 116 -8.35 -8.28 4.02
C LEU A 116 -7.43 -9.11 3.10
N ALA A 117 -6.83 -8.50 2.07
CA ALA A 117 -5.85 -9.15 1.22
C ALA A 117 -4.56 -9.48 1.99
N VAL A 118 -4.08 -8.58 2.86
CA VAL A 118 -2.97 -8.84 3.79
C VAL A 118 -3.31 -10.04 4.67
N TYR A 119 -4.49 -10.10 5.28
CA TYR A 119 -4.93 -11.27 6.05
C TYR A 119 -4.93 -12.56 5.22
N ALA A 120 -5.44 -12.53 3.98
CA ALA A 120 -5.46 -13.69 3.11
C ALA A 120 -4.05 -14.21 2.78
N LEU A 121 -3.10 -13.30 2.55
CA LEU A 121 -1.69 -13.64 2.31
C LEU A 121 -1.02 -14.19 3.57
N LEU A 122 -1.28 -13.62 4.75
CA LEU A 122 -0.81 -14.16 6.03
C LEU A 122 -1.41 -15.53 6.33
N ARG A 123 -2.69 -15.74 6.00
CA ARG A 123 -3.37 -17.02 6.09
C ARG A 123 -2.74 -18.06 5.16
N ALA A 124 -2.31 -17.65 3.96
CA ALA A 124 -1.56 -18.49 3.05
C ALA A 124 -0.14 -18.79 3.57
N ALA A 125 0.57 -17.80 4.10
CA ALA A 125 1.88 -18.00 4.75
C ALA A 125 1.78 -19.00 5.91
N ALA A 126 0.76 -18.88 6.76
CA ALA A 126 0.51 -19.83 7.85
C ALA A 126 0.21 -21.26 7.35
N ASN A 127 -0.37 -21.43 6.15
CA ASN A 127 -0.54 -22.76 5.55
C ASN A 127 0.78 -23.38 5.11
N GLU A 128 1.71 -22.58 4.60
CA GLU A 128 3.02 -23.06 4.16
C GLU A 128 3.99 -23.24 5.34
N LEU A 129 3.85 -22.45 6.41
CA LEU A 129 4.72 -22.50 7.59
C LEU A 129 4.30 -23.52 8.63
N MET A 130 3.00 -23.75 8.81
CA MET A 130 2.46 -24.56 9.90
C MET A 130 1.66 -25.79 9.40
N PRO A 131 2.21 -26.66 8.52
CA PRO A 131 1.45 -27.74 7.90
C PRO A 131 0.93 -28.77 8.92
N ALA A 132 1.64 -28.97 10.03
CA ALA A 132 1.24 -29.88 11.10
C ALA A 132 0.29 -29.23 12.14
N ALA A 133 -0.03 -27.94 11.98
CA ALA A 133 -0.96 -27.24 12.84
C ALA A 133 -2.41 -27.39 12.37
N GLY A 134 -3.31 -27.56 13.35
CA GLY A 134 -4.74 -27.54 13.10
C GLY A 134 -5.17 -26.22 12.47
N ARG A 135 -6.23 -26.27 11.66
CA ARG A 135 -6.80 -25.09 10.99
C ARG A 135 -7.05 -23.88 11.91
N PRO A 136 -7.60 -24.04 13.13
CA PRO A 136 -7.82 -22.90 14.03
C PRO A 136 -6.53 -22.17 14.43
N ALA A 137 -5.42 -22.90 14.61
CA ALA A 137 -4.16 -22.28 14.98
C ALA A 137 -3.61 -21.40 13.84
N ARG A 138 -3.72 -21.87 12.59
CA ARG A 138 -3.32 -21.10 11.40
C ARG A 138 -4.16 -19.85 11.22
N ILE A 139 -5.47 -19.94 11.47
CA ILE A 139 -6.39 -18.80 11.45
C ILE A 139 -6.02 -17.79 12.55
N ALA A 140 -5.82 -18.26 13.78
CA ALA A 140 -5.50 -17.41 14.92
C ALA A 140 -4.17 -16.66 14.73
N VAL A 141 -3.14 -17.33 14.21
CA VAL A 141 -1.82 -16.72 13.95
C VAL A 141 -1.89 -15.68 12.83
N ALA A 142 -2.64 -15.95 11.75
CA ALA A 142 -2.88 -14.96 10.71
C ALA A 142 -3.65 -13.73 11.24
N GLY A 143 -4.65 -13.97 12.09
CA GLY A 143 -5.39 -12.90 12.78
C GLY A 143 -4.52 -12.11 13.74
N LEU A 144 -3.61 -12.75 14.47
CA LEU A 144 -2.64 -12.09 15.37
C LEU A 144 -1.69 -11.18 14.59
N ALA A 145 -1.19 -11.62 13.44
CA ALA A 145 -0.35 -10.79 12.58
C ALA A 145 -1.11 -9.57 12.03
N LEU A 146 -2.38 -9.72 11.62
CA LEU A 146 -3.21 -8.56 11.25
C LEU A 146 -3.51 -7.65 12.46
N ALA A 147 -3.72 -8.22 13.64
CA ALA A 147 -3.94 -7.46 14.87
C ALA A 147 -2.70 -6.64 15.26
N PHE A 148 -1.50 -7.14 14.98
CA PHE A 148 -0.25 -6.39 15.17
C PHE A 148 -0.17 -5.16 14.25
N VAL A 149 -0.51 -5.29 12.95
CA VAL A 149 -0.62 -4.14 12.03
C VAL A 149 -1.70 -3.17 12.52
N THR A 150 -2.85 -3.69 12.94
CA THR A 150 -3.96 -2.87 13.48
C THR A 150 -3.50 -2.08 14.69
N ALA A 151 -2.75 -2.69 15.61
CA ALA A 151 -2.19 -2.00 16.77
C ALA A 151 -1.23 -0.88 16.37
N LEU A 152 -0.37 -1.09 15.35
CA LEU A 152 0.46 -0.02 14.80
C LEU A 152 -0.40 1.11 14.23
N VAL A 153 -1.42 0.82 13.40
CA VAL A 153 -2.34 1.84 12.87
C VAL A 153 -2.99 2.66 13.99
N LEU A 154 -3.40 2.02 15.10
CA LEU A 154 -4.01 2.70 16.25
C LEU A 154 -3.06 3.68 16.95
N THR A 155 -1.75 3.62 16.68
CA THR A 155 -0.77 4.57 17.20
C THR A 155 -0.52 5.76 16.27
N GLU A 156 -1.11 5.78 15.07
CA GLU A 156 -0.80 6.74 14.01
C GLU A 156 -1.95 7.74 13.82
N SER A 157 -1.66 9.04 13.78
CA SER A 157 -2.73 10.06 13.77
C SER A 157 -2.42 11.34 12.99
N THR A 158 -1.18 11.57 12.58
CA THR A 158 -0.76 12.82 11.93
C THR A 158 -1.26 12.91 10.50
N ALA A 159 -1.54 14.12 10.02
CA ALA A 159 -2.02 14.37 8.66
C ALA A 159 -0.92 14.31 7.58
N THR A 160 0.31 13.90 7.92
CA THR A 160 1.47 13.96 7.03
C THR A 160 2.00 12.58 6.64
N ALA A 161 2.37 12.42 5.37
CA ALA A 161 3.06 11.24 4.87
C ALA A 161 4.57 11.22 5.19
N THR A 162 5.14 12.36 5.58
CA THR A 162 6.54 12.51 6.00
C THR A 162 6.69 12.26 7.50
N SER A 163 6.32 11.05 7.94
CA SER A 163 6.49 10.60 9.33
C SER A 163 6.78 9.10 9.38
N LEU A 164 7.16 8.59 10.56
CA LEU A 164 7.31 7.14 10.81
C LEU A 164 5.97 6.45 11.14
N GLU A 165 4.85 7.08 10.80
CA GLU A 165 3.52 6.48 10.83
C GLU A 165 3.29 5.67 9.55
N LEU A 166 3.87 4.47 9.48
CA LEU A 166 3.97 3.69 8.23
C LEU A 166 2.82 2.71 8.02
N ALA A 167 2.16 2.23 9.08
CA ALA A 167 1.20 1.13 8.99
C ALA A 167 -0.13 1.55 8.33
N SER A 168 -0.59 2.78 8.59
CA SER A 168 -1.83 3.32 8.01
C SER A 168 -1.71 3.62 6.52
N LEU A 169 -0.48 3.73 5.99
CA LEU A 169 -0.24 3.90 4.56
C LEU A 169 -0.76 2.71 3.73
N LEU A 170 -0.85 1.52 4.32
CA LEU A 170 -1.47 0.35 3.70
C LEU A 170 -2.94 0.57 3.31
N LEU A 171 -3.64 1.47 4.00
CA LEU A 171 -5.04 1.79 3.69
C LEU A 171 -5.16 2.84 2.57
N THR A 172 -4.05 3.47 2.19
CA THR A 172 -4.03 4.68 1.36
C THR A 172 -3.57 4.33 -0.06
N THR A 173 -4.36 4.72 -1.06
CA THR A 173 -4.00 4.46 -2.47
C THR A 173 -2.75 5.23 -2.87
N THR A 174 -1.95 4.67 -3.77
CA THR A 174 -0.68 5.24 -4.25
C THR A 174 0.46 5.31 -3.24
N TYR A 175 0.20 4.91 -1.99
CA TYR A 175 1.23 4.62 -0.99
C TYR A 175 1.60 3.14 -1.03
N TYR A 176 1.90 2.66 -2.24
CA TYR A 176 2.63 1.42 -2.54
C TYR A 176 2.08 0.10 -1.96
N TYR A 177 0.82 0.05 -1.49
CA TYR A 177 0.22 -1.17 -0.99
C TYR A 177 0.25 -2.30 -2.03
N GLY A 178 0.24 -1.96 -3.32
CA GLY A 178 0.38 -2.91 -4.41
C GLY A 178 1.69 -3.70 -4.36
N ALA A 179 2.80 -3.00 -4.10
CA ALA A 179 4.11 -3.60 -3.93
C ALA A 179 4.20 -4.43 -2.64
N VAL A 180 3.55 -3.99 -1.57
CA VAL A 180 3.44 -4.75 -0.31
C VAL A 180 2.71 -6.08 -0.52
N LEU A 181 1.56 -6.07 -1.19
CA LEU A 181 0.80 -7.29 -1.48
C LEU A 181 1.61 -8.24 -2.36
N ALA A 182 2.30 -7.72 -3.38
CA ALA A 182 3.21 -8.49 -4.21
C ALA A 182 4.38 -9.08 -3.42
N MET A 183 4.94 -8.34 -2.45
CA MET A 183 6.01 -8.81 -1.56
C MET A 183 5.56 -9.99 -0.71
N LEU A 184 4.41 -9.88 -0.04
CA LEU A 184 3.84 -10.96 0.76
C LEU A 184 3.45 -12.17 -0.10
N GLY A 185 2.87 -11.94 -1.28
CA GLY A 185 2.54 -12.99 -2.25
C GLY A 185 3.78 -13.73 -2.75
N THR A 186 4.84 -12.99 -3.07
CA THR A 186 6.16 -13.53 -3.45
C THR A 186 6.71 -14.42 -2.34
N ALA A 187 6.66 -13.97 -1.09
CA ALA A 187 7.11 -14.77 0.05
C ALA A 187 6.30 -16.07 0.17
N VAL A 188 4.97 -16.04 0.04
CA VAL A 188 4.12 -17.24 0.09
C VAL A 188 4.49 -18.25 -1.01
N LEU A 189 4.71 -17.79 -2.24
CA LEU A 189 5.11 -18.65 -3.37
C LEU A 189 6.48 -19.30 -3.14
N VAL A 190 7.45 -18.53 -2.63
CA VAL A 190 8.77 -19.04 -2.25
C VAL A 190 8.67 -20.06 -1.12
N LEU A 191 7.91 -19.77 -0.07
CA LEU A 191 7.69 -20.69 1.05
C LEU A 191 7.05 -22.00 0.58
N ARG A 192 6.10 -21.94 -0.36
CA ARG A 192 5.51 -23.14 -0.97
C ARG A 192 6.57 -23.99 -1.68
N ALA A 193 7.39 -23.40 -2.54
CA ALA A 193 8.44 -24.12 -3.27
C ALA A 193 9.50 -24.72 -2.32
N VAL A 194 9.86 -23.99 -1.26
CA VAL A 194 10.77 -24.47 -0.22
C VAL A 194 10.16 -25.65 0.55
N ARG A 195 8.86 -25.60 0.86
CA ARG A 195 8.14 -26.68 1.57
C ARG A 195 8.09 -27.96 0.76
N THR A 196 7.71 -27.87 -0.51
CA THR A 196 7.57 -29.02 -1.40
C THR A 196 8.93 -29.52 -1.91
N GLY A 197 9.99 -28.73 -1.74
CA GLY A 197 11.32 -29.00 -2.30
C GLY A 197 11.35 -28.92 -3.84
N ARG A 198 10.28 -28.40 -4.47
CA ARG A 198 10.12 -28.33 -5.92
C ARG A 198 9.48 -27.00 -6.30
N ALA A 199 10.09 -26.28 -7.24
CA ALA A 199 9.48 -25.11 -7.86
C ALA A 199 8.60 -25.58 -9.03
N SER A 200 7.32 -25.81 -8.78
CA SER A 200 6.39 -26.25 -9.83
C SER A 200 6.16 -25.16 -10.87
N VAL A 201 5.83 -25.55 -12.10
CA VAL A 201 5.56 -24.61 -13.21
C VAL A 201 4.52 -23.55 -12.82
N PRO A 202 3.37 -23.87 -12.19
CA PRO A 202 2.43 -22.84 -11.78
C PRO A 202 3.03 -21.82 -10.80
N VAL A 203 3.87 -22.26 -9.85
CA VAL A 203 4.53 -21.34 -8.90
C VAL A 203 5.50 -20.44 -9.63
N LEU A 204 6.31 -20.97 -10.55
CA LEU A 204 7.27 -20.20 -11.32
C LEU A 204 6.58 -19.20 -12.25
N VAL A 205 5.51 -19.60 -12.94
CA VAL A 205 4.73 -18.71 -13.81
C VAL A 205 4.08 -17.60 -13.00
N THR A 206 3.37 -17.92 -11.91
CA THR A 206 2.76 -16.89 -11.06
C THR A 206 3.81 -15.94 -10.47
N LEU A 207 4.95 -16.47 -10.01
CA LEU A 207 6.05 -15.65 -9.48
C LEU A 207 6.63 -14.71 -10.53
N GLY A 208 6.87 -15.21 -11.75
CA GLY A 208 7.36 -14.41 -12.87
C GLY A 208 6.37 -13.32 -13.29
N LEU A 209 5.07 -13.63 -13.34
CA LEU A 209 4.02 -12.66 -13.64
C LEU A 209 3.89 -11.58 -12.56
N VAL A 210 3.90 -11.97 -11.28
CA VAL A 210 3.87 -11.01 -10.16
C VAL A 210 5.09 -10.11 -10.24
N ALA A 211 6.30 -10.65 -10.46
CA ALA A 211 7.50 -9.85 -10.61
C ALA A 211 7.42 -8.90 -11.81
N ALA A 212 7.04 -9.39 -12.99
CA ALA A 212 6.96 -8.56 -14.20
C ALA A 212 5.92 -7.45 -14.09
N LEU A 213 4.68 -7.78 -13.68
CA LEU A 213 3.59 -6.81 -13.58
C LEU A 213 3.85 -5.79 -12.47
N THR A 214 4.36 -6.24 -11.32
CA THR A 214 4.64 -5.35 -10.20
C THR A 214 5.84 -4.46 -10.49
N THR A 215 6.95 -4.97 -11.06
CA THR A 215 8.09 -4.12 -11.45
C THR A 215 7.71 -3.12 -12.53
N ALA A 216 6.91 -3.53 -13.52
CA ALA A 216 6.43 -2.63 -14.55
C ALA A 216 5.54 -1.51 -13.97
N SER A 217 4.65 -1.85 -13.04
CA SER A 217 3.77 -0.90 -12.33
C SER A 217 4.53 -0.02 -11.33
N ASN A 218 5.39 -0.61 -10.51
CA ASN A 218 6.12 0.02 -9.43
C ASN A 218 7.52 -0.62 -9.24
N PRO A 219 8.60 0.11 -9.60
CA PRO A 219 9.95 -0.44 -9.54
C PRO A 219 10.45 -0.72 -8.12
N LEU A 220 9.79 -0.20 -7.07
CA LEU A 220 10.11 -0.50 -5.66
C LEU A 220 9.94 -1.98 -5.33
N TYR A 221 9.20 -2.76 -6.13
CA TYR A 221 9.11 -4.21 -5.96
C TYR A 221 10.49 -4.89 -5.91
N VAL A 222 11.47 -4.39 -6.67
CA VAL A 222 12.81 -4.98 -6.73
C VAL A 222 13.55 -4.82 -5.38
N PRO A 223 13.77 -3.61 -4.84
CA PRO A 223 14.42 -3.43 -3.55
C PRO A 223 13.58 -3.93 -2.37
N TRP A 224 12.24 -3.95 -2.46
CA TRP A 224 11.37 -4.40 -1.37
C TRP A 224 11.19 -5.92 -1.32
N SER A 225 11.22 -6.61 -2.46
CA SER A 225 10.88 -8.03 -2.53
C SER A 225 11.88 -8.87 -3.31
N ALA A 226 12.04 -8.65 -4.62
CA ALA A 226 12.83 -9.55 -5.46
C ALA A 226 14.28 -9.66 -4.97
N GLY A 227 14.92 -8.53 -4.68
CA GLY A 227 16.28 -8.46 -4.13
C GLY A 227 16.41 -9.17 -2.78
N PRO A 228 15.65 -8.78 -1.74
CA PRO A 228 15.68 -9.45 -0.44
C PRO A 228 15.43 -10.97 -0.50
N VAL A 229 14.52 -11.43 -1.36
CA VAL A 229 14.25 -12.86 -1.57
C VAL A 229 15.46 -13.57 -2.19
N ILE A 230 16.04 -13.02 -3.26
CA ILE A 230 17.23 -13.58 -3.91
C ILE A 230 18.37 -13.67 -2.90
N VAL A 231 18.66 -12.59 -2.18
CA VAL A 231 19.72 -12.56 -1.15
C VAL A 231 19.46 -13.61 -0.08
N THR A 232 18.23 -13.70 0.44
CA THR A 232 17.87 -14.71 1.45
C THR A 232 18.10 -16.13 0.94
N LEU A 233 17.66 -16.44 -0.28
CA LEU A 233 17.81 -17.77 -0.87
C LEU A 233 19.28 -18.12 -1.15
N VAL A 234 20.08 -17.16 -1.60
CA VAL A 234 21.53 -17.32 -1.81
C VAL A 234 22.25 -17.58 -0.49
N LEU A 235 22.03 -16.73 0.52
CA LEU A 235 22.65 -16.90 1.84
C LEU A 235 22.33 -18.27 2.44
N LEU A 236 21.07 -18.70 2.39
CA LEU A 236 20.66 -19.98 2.92
C LEU A 236 21.13 -21.17 2.07
N ALA A 237 21.29 -21.01 0.75
CA ALA A 237 21.83 -22.05 -0.12
C ALA A 237 23.33 -22.24 0.10
N LEU A 238 24.10 -21.15 0.22
CA LEU A 238 25.52 -21.16 0.57
C LEU A 238 25.75 -21.78 1.95
N ALA A 239 24.89 -21.47 2.92
CA ALA A 239 24.88 -22.13 4.22
C ALA A 239 24.35 -23.58 4.20
N ARG A 240 24.02 -24.13 3.03
CA ARG A 240 23.47 -25.48 2.83
C ARG A 240 22.19 -25.76 3.62
N ARG A 241 21.43 -24.73 3.94
CA ARG A 241 20.14 -24.81 4.66
C ARG A 241 18.95 -24.99 3.73
N VAL A 242 19.05 -24.53 2.48
CA VAL A 242 18.04 -24.76 1.42
C VAL A 242 18.70 -25.37 0.18
N PRO A 243 17.96 -26.15 -0.63
CA PRO A 243 18.52 -26.75 -1.85
C PRO A 243 18.82 -25.69 -2.91
N TRP A 244 20.00 -25.76 -3.52
CA TRP A 244 20.46 -24.75 -4.48
C TRP A 244 19.61 -24.71 -5.76
N ARG A 245 19.13 -25.86 -6.29
CA ARG A 245 18.38 -25.89 -7.55
C ARG A 245 17.06 -25.11 -7.48
N PRO A 246 16.15 -25.35 -6.51
CA PRO A 246 14.96 -24.51 -6.36
C PRO A 246 15.30 -23.04 -6.07
N SER A 247 16.34 -22.77 -5.27
CA SER A 247 16.77 -21.39 -5.00
C SER A 247 17.20 -20.66 -6.27
N LEU A 248 17.98 -21.30 -7.13
CA LEU A 248 18.36 -20.73 -8.43
C LEU A 248 17.15 -20.53 -9.33
N LEU A 249 16.26 -21.52 -9.45
CA LEU A 249 15.08 -21.38 -10.31
C LEU A 249 14.18 -20.20 -9.87
N LEU A 250 13.92 -20.09 -8.56
CA LEU A 250 13.14 -18.98 -8.01
C LEU A 250 13.85 -17.64 -8.22
N GLY A 251 15.16 -17.59 -7.96
CA GLY A 251 15.96 -16.39 -8.16
C GLY A 251 16.02 -15.96 -9.62
N SER A 252 16.26 -16.90 -10.54
CA SER A 252 16.26 -16.65 -11.98
C SER A 252 14.91 -16.15 -12.47
N VAL A 253 13.79 -16.73 -12.00
CA VAL A 253 12.45 -16.25 -12.37
C VAL A 253 12.18 -14.85 -11.85
N LEU A 254 12.60 -14.51 -10.63
CA LEU A 254 12.47 -13.15 -10.10
C LEU A 254 13.30 -12.15 -10.91
N VAL A 255 14.53 -12.50 -11.29
CA VAL A 255 15.39 -11.68 -12.14
C VAL A 255 14.75 -11.49 -13.52
N VAL A 256 14.40 -12.58 -14.20
CA VAL A 256 13.80 -12.53 -15.55
C VAL A 256 12.48 -11.78 -15.53
N GLY A 257 11.62 -12.02 -14.54
CA GLY A 257 10.36 -11.30 -14.36
C GLY A 257 10.59 -9.80 -14.13
N SER A 258 11.50 -9.43 -13.25
CA SER A 258 11.81 -8.01 -12.98
C SER A 258 12.41 -7.32 -14.22
N VAL A 259 13.32 -7.99 -14.94
CA VAL A 259 13.88 -7.49 -16.20
C VAL A 259 12.78 -7.31 -17.24
N ALA A 260 11.89 -8.29 -17.42
CA ALA A 260 10.73 -8.16 -18.29
C ALA A 260 9.84 -6.98 -17.88
N GLY A 261 9.65 -6.77 -16.58
CA GLY A 261 8.94 -5.59 -16.06
C GLY A 261 9.59 -4.27 -16.46
N TYR A 262 10.91 -4.14 -16.33
CA TYR A 262 11.64 -2.96 -16.82
C TYR A 262 11.57 -2.79 -18.34
N LEU A 263 11.59 -3.89 -19.10
CA LEU A 263 11.43 -3.85 -20.55
C LEU A 263 10.03 -3.36 -20.95
N VAL A 264 8.96 -3.80 -20.26
CA VAL A 264 7.59 -3.30 -20.46
C VAL A 264 7.48 -1.80 -20.18
N ARG A 265 8.34 -1.25 -19.31
CA ARG A 265 8.36 0.20 -19.05
C ARG A 265 8.96 1.02 -20.18
N VAL A 266 9.70 0.43 -21.11
CA VAL A 266 10.28 1.15 -22.27
C VAL A 266 9.20 1.77 -23.17
N PRO A 267 8.18 1.03 -23.65
CA PRO A 267 7.08 1.65 -24.39
C PRO A 267 6.20 2.56 -23.51
N LEU A 268 6.24 2.42 -22.18
CA LEU A 268 5.49 3.26 -21.23
C LEU A 268 6.25 4.53 -20.80
N ARG A 269 7.43 4.81 -21.38
CA ARG A 269 8.24 5.99 -21.06
C ARG A 269 7.49 7.33 -21.14
N PRO A 270 6.59 7.59 -22.12
CA PRO A 270 5.83 8.84 -22.17
C PRO A 270 5.05 9.13 -20.87
N PHE A 271 4.61 8.06 -20.19
CA PHE A 271 3.85 8.13 -18.95
C PHE A 271 4.72 8.32 -17.69
N VAL A 272 6.05 8.19 -17.77
CA VAL A 272 6.94 8.29 -16.60
C VAL A 272 7.59 9.67 -16.58
N SER A 273 7.28 10.48 -15.57
CA SER A 273 7.68 11.88 -15.49
C SER A 273 9.07 12.17 -14.92
N LEU A 274 9.60 11.27 -14.12
CA LEU A 274 10.86 11.48 -13.39
C LEU A 274 11.81 10.33 -13.70
N ASP A 275 13.06 10.69 -13.97
CA ASP A 275 14.14 9.73 -14.09
C ASP A 275 14.41 9.13 -12.70
N PRO A 276 14.59 7.80 -12.57
CA PRO A 276 15.08 7.17 -11.35
C PRO A 276 16.33 7.85 -10.75
N ALA A 277 17.21 8.44 -11.57
CA ALA A 277 18.39 9.18 -11.13
C ALA A 277 18.04 10.41 -10.27
N THR A 278 16.83 10.97 -10.39
CA THR A 278 16.34 12.07 -9.55
C THR A 278 16.02 11.64 -8.12
N TYR A 279 16.04 10.34 -7.81
CA TYR A 279 15.74 9.82 -6.47
C TYR A 279 16.97 9.30 -5.72
N VAL A 280 18.14 9.28 -6.35
CA VAL A 280 19.36 8.71 -5.78
C VAL A 280 20.40 9.80 -5.63
N HIS A 281 20.59 10.26 -4.40
CA HIS A 281 21.55 11.29 -4.01
C HIS A 281 22.49 10.79 -2.92
N PRO A 282 23.46 9.91 -3.24
CA PRO A 282 24.33 9.30 -2.22
C PRO A 282 25.13 10.33 -1.41
N SER A 283 25.37 11.52 -1.97
CA SER A 283 26.00 12.65 -1.27
C SER A 283 25.19 13.15 -0.07
N ARG A 284 23.87 12.90 -0.01
CA ARG A 284 22.97 13.29 1.09
C ARG A 284 22.76 12.16 2.12
N ALA A 285 23.55 11.09 2.09
CA ALA A 285 23.36 9.95 2.98
C ALA A 285 23.44 10.31 4.48
N VAL A 286 24.37 11.21 4.85
CA VAL A 286 24.51 11.68 6.25
C VAL A 286 23.30 12.52 6.66
N ASP A 287 22.89 13.47 5.80
CA ASP A 287 21.69 14.29 6.05
C ASP A 287 20.44 13.42 6.18
N THR A 288 20.33 12.38 5.35
CA THR A 288 19.23 11.42 5.39
C THR A 288 19.21 10.65 6.71
N LEU A 289 20.38 10.25 7.23
CA LEU A 289 20.47 9.60 8.54
C LEU A 289 19.99 10.55 9.65
N ALA A 290 20.42 11.82 9.63
CA ALA A 290 19.99 12.83 10.58
C ALA A 290 18.47 13.09 10.49
N PHE A 291 17.93 13.13 9.27
CA PHE A 291 16.49 13.26 9.01
C PHE A 291 15.69 12.10 9.63
N PHE A 292 16.11 10.85 9.46
CA PHE A 292 15.41 9.71 10.07
C PHE A 292 15.58 9.64 11.59
N ALA A 293 16.70 10.13 12.13
CA ALA A 293 16.87 10.29 13.57
C ALA A 293 15.85 11.31 14.12
N GLN A 294 15.74 12.47 13.47
CA GLN A 294 14.75 13.50 13.83
C GLN A 294 13.32 12.96 13.75
N LEU A 295 12.95 12.23 12.69
CA LEU A 295 11.62 11.62 12.61
C LEU A 295 11.36 10.58 13.69
N THR A 296 12.41 9.92 14.20
CA THR A 296 12.29 8.99 15.34
C THR A 296 12.02 9.76 16.63
N ASP A 297 12.69 10.89 16.85
CA ASP A 297 12.46 11.78 17.99
C ASP A 297 11.06 12.40 17.94
N ASP A 298 10.65 12.90 16.77
CA ASP A 298 9.29 13.43 16.54
C ASP A 298 8.24 12.35 16.80
N ARG A 299 8.52 11.11 16.41
CA ARG A 299 7.62 9.99 16.69
C ARG A 299 7.58 9.68 18.18
N ALA A 300 8.69 9.73 18.91
CA ALA A 300 8.77 9.51 20.35
C ALA A 300 8.20 10.65 21.21
N ALA A 301 7.82 11.78 20.59
CA ALA A 301 7.27 12.94 21.31
C ALA A 301 5.87 12.70 21.94
N SER A 302 5.30 11.50 21.82
CA SER A 302 3.99 11.15 22.37
C SER A 302 3.93 9.70 22.84
N ALA A 303 3.06 9.40 23.82
CA ALA A 303 2.89 8.04 24.32
C ALA A 303 2.39 7.05 23.26
N ALA A 304 1.54 7.50 22.32
CA ALA A 304 1.13 6.69 21.18
C ALA A 304 2.32 6.43 20.25
N GLY A 305 3.13 7.45 20.03
CA GLY A 305 4.45 7.41 19.42
C GLY A 305 5.38 6.32 19.94
N ASP A 306 5.63 6.36 21.25
CA ASP A 306 6.46 5.38 21.96
C ASP A 306 5.91 3.97 21.81
N ALA A 307 4.59 3.80 21.94
CA ALA A 307 3.94 2.51 21.73
C ALA A 307 4.15 2.00 20.30
N GLY A 308 4.06 2.89 19.30
CA GLY A 308 4.32 2.58 17.89
C GLY A 308 5.76 2.14 17.65
N LEU A 309 6.73 2.89 18.17
CA LEU A 309 8.16 2.56 18.09
C LEU A 309 8.48 1.23 18.79
N LEU A 310 7.89 0.99 19.96
CA LEU A 310 8.03 -0.28 20.69
C LEU A 310 7.46 -1.45 19.87
N LEU A 311 6.30 -1.28 19.23
CA LEU A 311 5.72 -2.30 18.36
C LEU A 311 6.63 -2.59 17.16
N LEU A 312 7.15 -1.56 16.47
CA LEU A 312 8.12 -1.73 15.38
C LEU A 312 9.36 -2.50 15.87
N PHE A 313 9.90 -2.11 17.02
CA PHE A 313 11.03 -2.77 17.65
C PHE A 313 10.74 -4.24 17.97
N VAL A 314 9.55 -4.56 18.51
CA VAL A 314 9.11 -5.94 18.73
C VAL A 314 9.07 -6.72 17.41
N GLY A 315 8.60 -6.13 16.32
CA GLY A 315 8.63 -6.73 14.98
C GLY A 315 10.06 -7.11 14.55
N VAL A 316 11.01 -6.19 14.72
CA VAL A 316 12.44 -6.43 14.43
C VAL A 316 13.02 -7.50 15.35
N LEU A 317 12.74 -7.46 16.65
CA LEU A 317 13.18 -8.47 17.60
C LEU A 317 12.64 -9.87 17.26
N LEU A 318 11.39 -9.98 16.79
CA LEU A 318 10.83 -11.25 16.34
C LEU A 318 11.54 -11.77 15.09
N ALA A 319 11.92 -10.91 14.15
CA ALA A 319 12.70 -11.30 12.98
C ALA A 319 14.12 -11.77 13.36
N VAL A 320 14.84 -10.99 14.17
CA VAL A 320 16.21 -11.30 14.62
C VAL A 320 16.21 -12.52 15.54
N GLY A 321 15.44 -12.49 16.62
CA GLY A 321 15.34 -13.56 17.60
C GLY A 321 14.78 -14.85 17.00
N GLY A 322 13.76 -14.75 16.14
CA GLY A 322 13.23 -15.87 15.37
C GLY A 322 14.27 -16.49 14.43
N THR A 323 15.11 -15.67 13.78
CA THR A 323 16.22 -16.15 12.94
C THR A 323 17.25 -16.90 13.77
N VAL A 324 17.73 -16.30 14.87
CA VAL A 324 18.71 -16.93 15.78
C VAL A 324 18.15 -18.24 16.34
N TRP A 325 16.89 -18.26 16.77
CA TRP A 325 16.24 -19.45 17.30
C TRP A 325 16.11 -20.54 16.24
N ALA A 326 15.52 -20.23 15.08
CA ALA A 326 15.38 -21.13 13.94
C ALA A 326 16.71 -21.76 13.52
N TRP A 327 17.78 -20.95 13.52
CA TRP A 327 19.13 -21.36 13.17
C TRP A 327 19.69 -22.39 14.15
N ARG A 328 19.57 -22.12 15.46
CA ARG A 328 20.10 -22.97 16.55
C ARG A 328 19.39 -24.31 16.63
N VAL A 329 18.06 -24.34 16.55
CA VAL A 329 17.27 -25.58 16.69
C VAL A 329 17.17 -26.40 15.40
N ARG A 330 17.80 -25.94 14.31
CA ARG A 330 17.76 -26.59 12.98
C ARG A 330 16.31 -26.90 12.55
N THR A 331 15.45 -25.89 12.63
CA THR A 331 14.03 -25.99 12.26
C THR A 331 13.82 -26.30 10.76
N ALA A 332 12.55 -26.47 10.37
CA ALA A 332 12.16 -26.64 8.98
C ALA A 332 12.64 -25.48 8.10
N ARG A 333 13.05 -25.80 6.87
CA ARG A 333 13.59 -24.83 5.90
C ARG A 333 12.66 -23.63 5.66
N THR A 334 11.36 -23.87 5.63
CA THR A 334 10.33 -22.83 5.45
C THR A 334 10.32 -21.82 6.59
N VAL A 335 10.40 -22.29 7.83
CA VAL A 335 10.45 -21.43 9.02
C VAL A 335 11.73 -20.59 9.02
N LEU A 336 12.87 -21.19 8.63
CA LEU A 336 14.12 -20.45 8.51
C LEU A 336 14.07 -19.36 7.43
N VAL A 337 13.49 -19.65 6.26
CA VAL A 337 13.29 -18.64 5.21
C VAL A 337 12.37 -17.52 5.70
N ALA A 338 11.28 -17.85 6.39
CA ALA A 338 10.32 -16.86 6.90
C ALA A 338 10.81 -16.01 8.07
N THR A 339 11.89 -16.42 8.76
CA THR A 339 12.54 -15.57 9.78
C THR A 339 13.67 -14.73 9.19
N VAL A 340 14.47 -15.28 8.26
CA VAL A 340 15.59 -14.56 7.62
C VAL A 340 15.10 -13.52 6.62
N LEU A 341 14.07 -13.80 5.82
CA LEU A 341 13.59 -12.89 4.79
C LEU A 341 13.15 -11.53 5.36
N PRO A 342 12.35 -11.46 6.45
CA PRO A 342 12.04 -10.18 7.08
C PRO A 342 13.27 -9.41 7.54
N LEU A 343 14.25 -10.08 8.15
CA LEU A 343 15.49 -9.45 8.59
C LEU A 343 16.27 -8.84 7.41
N VAL A 344 16.44 -9.60 6.33
CA VAL A 344 17.12 -9.11 5.11
C VAL A 344 16.35 -7.94 4.51
N THR A 345 15.01 -8.00 4.49
CA THR A 345 14.17 -6.93 3.94
C THR A 345 14.30 -5.65 4.75
N VAL A 346 14.17 -5.72 6.09
CA VAL A 346 14.33 -4.57 6.99
C VAL A 346 15.70 -3.93 6.81
N VAL A 347 16.78 -4.72 6.83
CA VAL A 347 18.13 -4.20 6.64
C VAL A 347 18.29 -3.56 5.25
N ALA A 348 17.79 -4.22 4.20
CA ALA A 348 17.90 -3.73 2.83
C ALA A 348 17.19 -2.39 2.63
N VAL A 349 15.98 -2.22 3.16
CA VAL A 349 15.23 -0.96 3.00
C VAL A 349 15.80 0.16 3.87
N SER A 350 16.19 -0.13 5.12
CA SER A 350 16.79 0.86 6.02
C SER A 350 18.13 1.37 5.49
N VAL A 351 19.02 0.47 5.05
CA VAL A 351 20.30 0.86 4.45
C VAL A 351 20.06 1.50 3.08
N GLY A 352 19.16 0.95 2.27
CA GLY A 352 18.88 1.41 0.92
C GLY A 352 18.41 2.85 0.87
N VAL A 353 17.50 3.26 1.76
CA VAL A 353 17.02 4.64 1.86
C VAL A 353 18.12 5.62 2.24
N VAL A 354 19.00 5.26 3.19
CA VAL A 354 20.13 6.09 3.62
C VAL A 354 21.17 6.21 2.51
N VAL A 355 21.56 5.09 1.90
CA VAL A 355 22.55 5.07 0.80
C VAL A 355 22.01 5.79 -0.44
N ALA A 356 20.70 5.72 -0.68
CA ALA A 356 20.07 6.48 -1.75
C ALA A 356 19.93 7.97 -1.44
N GLY A 357 20.18 8.43 -0.21
CA GLY A 357 19.99 9.82 0.18
C GLY A 357 18.52 10.28 0.09
N SER A 358 17.59 9.40 0.43
CA SER A 358 16.16 9.60 0.22
C SER A 358 15.44 10.01 1.51
N GLU A 359 14.88 11.21 1.56
CA GLU A 359 14.08 11.74 2.68
C GLU A 359 12.59 11.35 2.58
N THR A 360 12.30 10.14 2.10
CA THR A 360 10.94 9.64 1.84
C THR A 360 10.60 8.47 2.78
N PRO A 361 10.00 8.72 3.96
CA PRO A 361 9.80 7.69 4.99
C PRO A 361 8.91 6.53 4.55
N ARG A 362 7.90 6.78 3.70
CA ARG A 362 7.05 5.75 3.10
C ARG A 362 7.83 4.65 2.36
N TYR A 363 9.09 4.89 1.97
CA TYR A 363 9.94 3.82 1.42
C TYR A 363 10.34 2.73 2.44
N LEU A 364 10.09 2.97 3.73
CA LEU A 364 10.33 2.03 4.83
C LEU A 364 9.10 1.21 5.22
N GLU A 365 7.98 1.28 4.49
CA GLU A 365 6.80 0.43 4.73
C GLU A 365 7.09 -1.08 4.91
N PRO A 366 8.09 -1.68 4.24
CA PRO A 366 8.48 -3.07 4.51
C PRO A 366 8.94 -3.35 5.95
N ILE A 367 9.35 -2.34 6.72
CA ILE A 367 9.66 -2.48 8.16
C ILE A 367 8.42 -2.89 8.97
N VAL A 368 7.23 -2.45 8.57
CA VAL A 368 5.97 -2.86 9.20
C VAL A 368 5.54 -4.24 8.72
N THR A 369 5.65 -4.50 7.42
CA THR A 369 4.93 -5.61 6.77
C THR A 369 5.75 -6.89 6.66
N ALA A 370 7.07 -6.80 6.50
CA ALA A 370 7.92 -7.98 6.43
C ALA A 370 7.95 -8.77 7.76
N PRO A 371 8.03 -8.14 8.96
CA PRO A 371 7.98 -8.85 10.24
C PRO A 371 6.72 -9.67 10.48
N LEU A 372 5.63 -9.42 9.75
CA LEU A 372 4.42 -10.24 9.85
C LEU A 372 4.68 -11.71 9.52
N LEU A 373 5.60 -12.00 8.59
CA LEU A 373 6.05 -13.37 8.31
C LEU A 373 6.82 -13.97 9.49
N ALA A 374 7.63 -13.16 10.17
CA ALA A 374 8.37 -13.59 11.36
C ALA A 374 7.41 -13.92 12.52
N ILE A 375 6.33 -13.17 12.70
CA ILE A 375 5.28 -13.50 13.70
C ILE A 375 4.74 -14.91 13.45
N VAL A 376 4.39 -15.24 12.20
CA VAL A 376 3.89 -16.58 11.84
C VAL A 376 4.95 -17.66 12.07
N ALA A 377 6.20 -17.38 11.70
CA ALA A 377 7.30 -18.32 11.84
C ALA A 377 7.68 -18.57 13.32
N VAL A 378 7.71 -17.53 14.14
CA VAL A 378 7.96 -17.64 15.59
C VAL A 378 6.83 -18.39 16.28
N ALA A 379 5.57 -18.18 15.88
CA ALA A 379 4.46 -18.97 16.40
C ALA A 379 4.64 -20.48 16.11
N GLU A 380 5.17 -20.85 14.94
CA GLU A 380 5.52 -22.23 14.62
C GLU A 380 6.69 -22.76 15.45
N LEU A 381 7.75 -21.96 15.64
CA LEU A 381 8.88 -22.32 16.50
C LEU A 381 8.42 -22.60 17.94
N THR A 382 7.63 -21.70 18.51
CA THR A 382 7.04 -21.87 19.85
C THR A 382 6.18 -23.12 19.92
N ARG A 383 5.33 -23.35 18.91
CA ARG A 383 4.49 -24.55 18.86
C ARG A 383 5.30 -25.84 18.83
N THR A 384 6.38 -25.89 18.05
CA THR A 384 7.23 -27.08 17.93
C THR A 384 8.05 -27.32 19.20
N ALA A 385 8.62 -26.28 19.80
CA ALA A 385 9.37 -26.36 21.06
C ALA A 385 8.49 -26.84 22.22
N VAL A 386 7.29 -26.28 22.38
CA VAL A 386 6.34 -26.70 23.42
C VAL A 386 5.90 -28.16 23.24
N ARG A 387 5.74 -28.63 22.00
CA ARG A 387 5.44 -30.06 21.75
C ARG A 387 6.61 -30.96 22.13
N ALA A 388 7.85 -30.53 21.90
CA ALA A 388 9.04 -31.33 22.17
C ALA A 388 9.23 -31.58 23.68
N THR A 389 8.85 -30.65 24.54
CA THR A 389 8.96 -30.82 26.00
C THR A 389 7.95 -31.82 26.58
N ARG A 390 6.99 -32.33 25.79
CA ARG A 390 5.86 -33.17 26.25
C ARG A 390 5.01 -32.57 27.37
N VAL A 391 5.30 -31.33 27.78
CA VAL A 391 4.53 -30.53 28.75
C VAL A 391 3.32 -29.93 28.03
N HIS A 392 2.32 -30.78 27.82
CA HIS A 392 0.91 -30.42 27.70
C HIS A 392 0.32 -29.86 26.40
N ARG A 393 -0.99 -30.14 26.26
CA ARG A 393 -1.93 -29.48 25.34
C ARG A 393 -1.93 -27.96 25.64
N PRO A 394 -2.19 -27.08 24.65
CA PRO A 394 -2.35 -25.65 24.94
C PRO A 394 -3.34 -25.51 26.09
N SER A 395 -2.91 -24.87 27.17
CA SER A 395 -3.72 -24.77 28.38
C SER A 395 -5.09 -24.20 28.03
N ARG A 396 -6.13 -24.64 28.72
CA ARG A 396 -7.49 -24.09 28.53
C ARG A 396 -7.44 -22.56 28.59
N ALA A 397 -6.59 -22.00 29.45
CA ALA A 397 -6.31 -20.57 29.57
C ALA A 397 -5.92 -19.89 28.24
N VAL A 398 -4.94 -20.40 27.48
CA VAL A 398 -4.52 -19.76 26.20
C VAL A 398 -5.67 -19.75 25.19
N ARG A 399 -6.43 -20.85 25.11
CA ARG A 399 -7.61 -20.91 24.22
C ARG A 399 -8.69 -19.94 24.65
N THR A 400 -8.94 -19.83 25.96
CA THR A 400 -9.89 -18.88 26.53
C THR A 400 -9.46 -17.44 26.26
N VAL A 401 -8.18 -17.10 26.45
CA VAL A 401 -7.65 -15.75 26.14
C VAL A 401 -7.81 -15.41 24.67
N LEU A 402 -7.47 -16.32 23.76
CA LEU A 402 -7.67 -16.10 22.32
C LEU A 402 -9.14 -15.95 21.95
N ALA A 403 -10.03 -16.72 22.56
CA ALA A 403 -11.47 -16.63 22.34
C ALA A 403 -12.05 -15.30 22.86
N ILE A 404 -11.66 -14.88 24.07
CA ILE A 404 -12.03 -13.60 24.65
C ILE A 404 -11.50 -12.45 23.79
N GLY A 405 -10.24 -12.51 23.36
CA GLY A 405 -9.64 -11.52 22.48
C GLY A 405 -10.37 -11.42 21.15
N ALA A 406 -10.68 -12.55 20.51
CA ALA A 406 -11.48 -12.57 19.27
C ALA A 406 -12.89 -12.00 19.49
N ALA A 407 -13.55 -12.34 20.60
CA ALA A 407 -14.86 -11.79 20.94
C ALA A 407 -14.79 -10.28 21.18
N ALA A 408 -13.79 -9.78 21.91
CA ALA A 408 -13.57 -8.37 22.15
C ALA A 408 -13.33 -7.60 20.85
N VAL A 409 -12.52 -8.15 19.94
CA VAL A 409 -12.29 -7.58 18.60
C VAL A 409 -13.58 -7.53 17.79
N LEU A 410 -14.39 -8.60 17.80
CA LEU A 410 -15.68 -8.61 17.10
C LEU A 410 -16.64 -7.57 17.68
N VAL A 411 -16.74 -7.47 19.00
CA VAL A 411 -17.58 -6.47 19.68
C VAL A 411 -17.10 -5.06 19.34
N ALA A 412 -15.80 -4.79 19.42
CA ALA A 412 -15.22 -3.50 19.07
C ALA A 412 -15.43 -3.16 17.59
N GLY A 413 -15.26 -4.13 16.68
CA GLY A 413 -15.52 -3.97 15.26
C GLY A 413 -16.98 -3.63 14.99
N VAL A 414 -17.92 -4.38 15.55
CA VAL A 414 -19.37 -4.11 15.44
C VAL A 414 -19.72 -2.74 16.00
N ALA A 415 -19.15 -2.35 17.14
CA ALA A 415 -19.37 -1.03 17.75
C ALA A 415 -18.78 0.10 16.89
N ALA A 416 -17.70 -0.15 16.15
CA ALA A 416 -17.08 0.83 15.25
C ALA A 416 -17.86 1.02 13.94
N VAL A 417 -18.65 0.03 13.48
CA VAL A 417 -19.34 0.07 12.18
C VAL A 417 -20.26 1.29 12.02
N PRO A 418 -21.22 1.59 12.94
CA PRO A 418 -22.16 2.69 12.72
C PRO A 418 -21.48 4.05 12.56
N GLY A 419 -20.49 4.33 13.42
CA GLY A 419 -19.69 5.56 13.33
C GLY A 419 -18.86 5.62 12.06
N THR A 420 -18.27 4.49 11.66
CA THR A 420 -17.48 4.40 10.41
C THR A 420 -18.35 4.67 9.19
N VAL A 421 -19.48 3.96 9.07
CA VAL A 421 -20.42 4.11 7.95
C VAL A 421 -20.92 5.55 7.88
N ARG A 422 -21.37 6.12 9.00
CA ARG A 422 -21.86 7.51 9.04
C ARG A 422 -20.79 8.50 8.58
N THR A 423 -19.56 8.40 9.10
CA THR A 423 -18.46 9.29 8.72
C THR A 423 -18.14 9.18 7.22
N VAL A 424 -18.21 7.98 6.65
CA VAL A 424 -17.95 7.73 5.21
C VAL A 424 -19.11 8.22 4.33
N THR A 425 -20.36 8.00 4.72
CA THR A 425 -21.54 8.46 3.96
C THR A 425 -21.68 9.97 3.97
N ASP A 426 -21.35 10.60 5.10
CA ASP A 426 -21.46 12.03 5.32
C ASP A 426 -20.18 12.77 4.91
N ALA A 427 -19.13 12.06 4.47
CA ALA A 427 -17.87 12.64 4.05
C ALA A 427 -18.09 13.64 2.89
N ARG A 428 -17.69 14.90 3.10
CA ARG A 428 -17.73 15.96 2.10
C ARG A 428 -16.45 16.76 2.16
N TYR A 429 -15.91 17.13 1.00
CA TYR A 429 -14.82 18.09 0.94
C TYR A 429 -15.40 19.50 0.88
N THR A 430 -15.41 20.18 2.03
CA THR A 430 -16.10 21.47 2.18
C THR A 430 -15.48 22.59 1.36
N ALA A 431 -14.16 22.52 1.13
CA ALA A 431 -13.40 23.49 0.35
C ALA A 431 -13.89 23.55 -1.11
N ALA A 432 -14.15 22.39 -1.74
CA ALA A 432 -14.70 22.32 -3.09
C ALA A 432 -16.07 23.00 -3.22
N ARG A 433 -16.93 22.95 -2.19
CA ARG A 433 -18.25 23.62 -2.22
C ARG A 433 -18.15 25.15 -2.34
N CYS A 434 -17.06 25.76 -1.88
CA CYS A 434 -16.86 27.19 -2.10
C CYS A 434 -16.59 27.48 -3.58
N LEU A 435 -15.71 26.69 -4.18
CA LEU A 435 -15.38 26.78 -5.60
C LEU A 435 -16.60 26.49 -6.49
N ASP A 436 -17.38 25.45 -6.17
CA ASP A 436 -18.60 25.12 -6.92
C ASP A 436 -19.65 26.24 -6.85
N ARG A 437 -19.82 26.88 -5.68
CA ARG A 437 -20.72 28.02 -5.51
C ARG A 437 -20.25 29.25 -6.29
N TRP A 438 -18.95 29.51 -6.30
CA TRP A 438 -18.36 30.58 -7.10
C TRP A 438 -18.51 30.33 -8.60
N ALA A 439 -18.29 29.09 -9.05
CA ALA A 439 -18.51 28.69 -10.44
C ALA A 439 -19.99 28.87 -10.85
N ALA A 440 -20.92 28.67 -9.91
CA ALA A 440 -22.35 28.92 -10.09
C ALA A 440 -22.95 28.18 -11.31
N GLY A 441 -22.47 26.96 -11.57
CA GLY A 441 -22.92 26.12 -12.69
C GLY A 441 -22.33 26.47 -14.05
N ARG A 442 -21.42 27.47 -14.13
CA ARG A 442 -20.66 27.78 -15.34
C ARG A 442 -19.58 26.72 -15.59
N ASP A 443 -19.33 26.41 -16.85
CA ASP A 443 -18.13 25.66 -17.24
C ASP A 443 -16.92 26.59 -17.11
N VAL A 444 -16.04 26.28 -16.17
CA VAL A 444 -14.87 27.10 -15.85
C VAL A 444 -13.62 26.23 -15.74
N THR A 445 -12.55 26.68 -16.38
CA THR A 445 -11.22 26.08 -16.24
C THR A 445 -10.34 27.05 -15.46
N GLY A 446 -9.63 26.54 -14.46
CA GLY A 446 -8.70 27.33 -13.66
C GLY A 446 -7.38 26.61 -13.47
N VAL A 447 -6.45 27.29 -12.80
CA VAL A 447 -5.11 26.76 -12.51
C VAL A 447 -4.77 26.94 -11.03
N GLY A 448 -3.82 26.16 -10.54
CA GLY A 448 -3.23 26.36 -9.21
C GLY A 448 -2.11 25.36 -8.94
N GLN A 449 -1.50 25.44 -7.76
CA GLN A 449 -0.39 24.56 -7.41
C GLN A 449 -0.85 23.16 -7.00
N PHE A 450 0.06 22.20 -7.13
CA PHE A 450 -0.17 20.76 -6.98
C PHE A 450 -1.00 20.36 -5.74
N TRP A 451 -0.58 20.79 -4.55
CA TRP A 451 -1.20 20.35 -3.29
C TRP A 451 -2.61 20.92 -3.07
N THR A 452 -2.87 22.12 -3.62
CA THR A 452 -4.17 22.78 -3.51
C THR A 452 -5.14 22.27 -4.58
N VAL A 453 -4.68 22.13 -5.82
CA VAL A 453 -5.53 21.77 -6.97
C VAL A 453 -6.04 20.33 -6.90
N ARG A 454 -5.21 19.35 -6.56
CA ARG A 454 -5.59 17.93 -6.69
C ARG A 454 -6.81 17.53 -5.86
N PRO A 455 -6.90 17.84 -4.55
CA PRO A 455 -8.13 17.57 -3.81
C PRO A 455 -9.32 18.39 -4.34
N LEU A 456 -9.13 19.66 -4.72
CA LEU A 456 -10.22 20.45 -5.30
C LEU A 456 -10.74 19.83 -6.61
N ALA A 457 -9.86 19.47 -7.54
CA ALA A 457 -10.21 18.85 -8.82
C ALA A 457 -10.92 17.50 -8.65
N THR A 458 -10.55 16.75 -7.60
CA THR A 458 -11.17 15.47 -7.27
C THR A 458 -12.63 15.65 -6.82
N TYR A 459 -12.91 16.68 -6.05
CA TYR A 459 -14.17 16.83 -5.32
C TYR A 459 -15.08 17.95 -5.82
N ALA A 460 -14.59 18.84 -6.70
CA ALA A 460 -15.39 19.87 -7.35
C ALA A 460 -16.37 19.27 -8.36
N ALA A 461 -17.39 20.05 -8.69
CA ALA A 461 -18.40 19.68 -9.68
C ALA A 461 -17.78 19.39 -11.07
N PRO A 462 -18.43 18.57 -11.91
CA PRO A 462 -17.90 18.22 -13.24
C PRO A 462 -17.61 19.42 -14.16
N ASN A 463 -18.36 20.52 -14.00
CA ASN A 463 -18.21 21.76 -14.76
C ASN A 463 -17.03 22.64 -14.29
N VAL A 464 -16.30 22.23 -13.24
CA VAL A 464 -15.11 22.91 -12.75
C VAL A 464 -13.88 22.07 -13.07
N GLU A 465 -13.05 22.58 -13.96
CA GLU A 465 -11.77 21.97 -14.33
C GLU A 465 -10.63 22.75 -13.69
N LEU A 466 -9.65 22.03 -13.14
CA LEU A 466 -8.46 22.64 -12.55
C LEU A 466 -7.21 21.97 -13.10
N LEU A 467 -6.32 22.80 -13.62
CA LEU A 467 -5.04 22.42 -14.18
C LEU A 467 -3.92 22.71 -13.17
N GLN A 468 -2.91 21.84 -13.14
CA GLN A 468 -1.79 21.95 -12.22
C GLN A 468 -0.67 22.80 -12.86
N VAL A 469 -0.22 23.82 -12.15
CA VAL A 469 0.86 24.70 -12.61
C VAL A 469 1.95 24.84 -11.56
N ARG A 470 3.14 25.21 -12.04
CA ARG A 470 4.22 25.76 -11.22
C ARG A 470 3.88 27.17 -10.78
N ASP A 471 4.68 27.70 -9.88
CA ASP A 471 4.66 29.10 -9.44
C ASP A 471 4.90 30.11 -10.59
N THR A 472 5.42 29.66 -11.73
CA THR A 472 5.63 30.46 -12.95
C THR A 472 4.46 30.45 -13.93
N PHE A 473 3.39 29.69 -13.64
CA PHE A 473 2.29 29.33 -14.55
C PHE A 473 2.67 28.36 -15.67
N ASP A 474 3.87 27.79 -15.63
CA ASP A 474 4.22 26.67 -16.50
C ASP A 474 3.50 25.40 -16.03
N THR A 475 3.18 24.52 -16.97
CA THR A 475 2.58 23.21 -16.68
C THR A 475 3.44 22.43 -15.68
N TYR A 476 2.80 21.83 -14.67
CA TYR A 476 3.46 20.99 -13.67
C TYR A 476 3.38 19.51 -14.09
N PRO A 477 4.45 18.91 -14.65
CA PRO A 477 4.34 17.66 -15.41
C PRO A 477 4.54 16.42 -14.51
N TRP A 478 3.89 16.38 -13.36
CA TRP A 478 3.98 15.28 -12.39
C TRP A 478 2.62 14.95 -11.79
N LEU A 479 2.20 13.69 -11.90
CA LEU A 479 0.91 13.15 -11.46
C LEU A 479 -0.30 13.96 -12.00
N VAL A 480 -0.27 14.26 -13.30
CA VAL A 480 -1.29 15.04 -14.00
C VAL A 480 -1.62 14.43 -15.37
N ASP A 481 -2.84 14.63 -15.86
CA ASP A 481 -3.22 14.36 -17.24
C ASP A 481 -2.87 15.56 -18.13
N LEU A 482 -1.92 15.39 -19.06
CA LEU A 482 -1.54 16.45 -19.99
C LEU A 482 -2.61 16.66 -21.08
N GLY A 483 -3.48 15.67 -21.31
CA GLY A 483 -4.57 15.76 -22.28
C GLY A 483 -5.57 16.86 -21.92
N ALA A 484 -5.77 17.12 -20.62
CA ALA A 484 -6.64 18.17 -20.10
C ALA A 484 -6.20 19.59 -20.50
N TYR A 485 -4.94 19.79 -20.89
CA TYR A 485 -4.42 21.11 -21.27
C TYR A 485 -4.71 21.44 -22.74
N ARG A 486 -5.05 20.45 -23.57
CA ARG A 486 -5.28 20.63 -25.01
C ARG A 486 -6.52 21.51 -25.23
N GLY A 487 -6.30 22.74 -25.71
CA GLY A 487 -7.37 23.69 -25.98
C GLY A 487 -8.02 24.29 -24.73
N ALA A 488 -7.43 24.09 -23.55
CA ALA A 488 -7.92 24.63 -22.29
C ALA A 488 -7.94 26.16 -22.32
N ARG A 489 -8.91 26.75 -21.61
CA ARG A 489 -9.08 28.20 -21.49
C ARG A 489 -9.12 28.61 -20.02
N PRO A 490 -7.98 28.58 -19.32
CA PRO A 490 -7.95 28.93 -17.90
C PRO A 490 -8.29 30.41 -17.72
N THR A 491 -9.27 30.71 -16.87
CA THR A 491 -9.74 32.09 -16.58
C THR A 491 -9.62 32.48 -15.12
N PHE A 492 -9.22 31.57 -14.23
CA PHE A 492 -9.04 31.87 -12.83
C PHE A 492 -7.85 31.13 -12.23
N VAL A 493 -7.32 31.66 -11.13
CA VAL A 493 -6.24 31.05 -10.34
C VAL A 493 -6.76 30.73 -8.95
N VAL A 494 -6.49 29.52 -8.49
CA VAL A 494 -6.68 29.12 -7.10
C VAL A 494 -5.34 29.27 -6.37
N ILE A 495 -5.34 30.06 -5.29
CA ILE A 495 -4.17 30.26 -4.44
C ILE A 495 -4.47 29.66 -3.08
N GLY A 496 -3.83 28.54 -2.76
CA GLY A 496 -3.93 27.89 -1.45
C GLY A 496 -3.16 28.63 -0.36
N SER A 497 -3.59 28.49 0.89
CA SER A 497 -2.92 29.13 2.04
C SER A 497 -1.49 28.65 2.29
N GLY A 498 -1.12 27.49 1.74
CA GLY A 498 0.23 26.93 1.81
C GLY A 498 1.00 27.00 0.49
N ASP A 499 0.42 27.61 -0.55
CA ASP A 499 1.08 27.73 -1.84
C ASP A 499 2.21 28.76 -1.75
N VAL A 500 3.34 28.47 -2.37
CA VAL A 500 4.50 29.37 -2.41
C VAL A 500 4.70 29.83 -3.84
N TRP A 501 4.44 31.10 -4.08
CA TRP A 501 4.62 31.74 -5.39
C TRP A 501 5.88 32.60 -5.39
N THR A 502 6.77 32.43 -6.36
CA THR A 502 8.00 33.24 -6.46
C THR A 502 7.73 34.71 -6.76
N ARG A 503 6.59 35.02 -7.39
CA ARG A 503 6.07 36.37 -7.59
C ARG A 503 4.60 36.40 -7.21
N ALA A 504 4.11 37.54 -6.73
CA ALA A 504 2.69 37.69 -6.51
C ALA A 504 1.93 37.42 -7.83
N VAL A 505 0.76 36.80 -7.71
CA VAL A 505 -0.01 36.38 -8.89
C VAL A 505 -0.47 37.61 -9.68
N GLU A 506 -0.84 38.68 -8.98
CA GLU A 506 -1.25 39.97 -9.54
C GLU A 506 -0.09 40.69 -10.25
N ASP A 507 1.15 40.52 -9.78
CA ASP A 507 2.33 41.07 -10.48
C ASP A 507 2.56 40.35 -11.83
N SER A 508 2.14 39.09 -11.92
CA SER A 508 2.32 38.27 -13.12
C SER A 508 1.17 38.39 -14.12
N LEU A 509 -0.05 38.64 -13.64
CA LEU A 509 -1.29 38.57 -14.43
C LEU A 509 -2.07 39.91 -14.47
N GLY A 510 -1.64 40.91 -13.71
CA GLY A 510 -2.39 42.15 -13.50
C GLY A 510 -3.47 42.01 -12.41
N SER A 511 -4.32 43.02 -12.27
CA SER A 511 -5.41 42.99 -11.28
C SER A 511 -6.50 42.00 -11.70
N PRO A 512 -6.96 41.10 -10.79
CA PRO A 512 -8.10 40.24 -11.04
C PRO A 512 -9.39 41.06 -11.13
N ALA A 513 -10.38 40.55 -11.86
CA ALA A 513 -11.72 41.12 -11.93
C ALA A 513 -12.44 41.01 -10.58
N SER A 514 -12.23 39.90 -9.86
CA SER A 514 -12.71 39.71 -8.49
C SER A 514 -11.87 38.69 -7.74
N ILE A 515 -11.88 38.78 -6.42
CA ILE A 515 -11.28 37.78 -5.52
C ILE A 515 -12.40 37.23 -4.63
N THR A 516 -12.53 35.91 -4.58
CA THR A 516 -13.45 35.22 -3.67
C THR A 516 -12.66 34.44 -2.63
N HIS A 517 -12.87 34.77 -1.36
CA HIS A 517 -12.19 34.11 -0.25
C HIS A 517 -12.89 32.81 0.15
N CYS A 518 -12.16 31.70 0.06
CA CYS A 518 -12.62 30.38 0.47
C CYS A 518 -11.81 29.88 1.68
N THR A 519 -12.32 28.85 2.36
CA THR A 519 -11.58 28.25 3.46
C THR A 519 -10.37 27.49 2.92
N GLY A 520 -9.16 28.00 3.18
CA GLY A 520 -7.89 27.37 2.81
C GLY A 520 -7.36 27.73 1.43
N PHE A 521 -8.09 28.52 0.65
CA PHE A 521 -7.65 29.05 -0.64
C PHE A 521 -8.48 30.28 -1.05
N ASP A 522 -7.99 31.04 -2.00
CA ASP A 522 -8.69 32.14 -2.64
C ASP A 522 -8.85 31.88 -4.14
N VAL A 523 -9.96 32.35 -4.72
CA VAL A 523 -10.21 32.31 -6.17
C VAL A 523 -9.99 33.69 -6.76
N TYR A 524 -8.99 33.82 -7.61
CA TYR A 524 -8.67 35.04 -8.34
C TYR A 524 -9.25 34.92 -9.75
N ASP A 525 -10.32 35.65 -10.03
CA ASP A 525 -11.01 35.61 -11.31
C ASP A 525 -10.37 36.60 -12.30
N TYR A 526 -9.89 36.08 -13.42
CA TYR A 526 -9.30 36.87 -14.52
C TYR A 526 -10.17 36.85 -15.78
N ALA A 527 -11.39 36.31 -15.73
CA ALA A 527 -12.29 36.33 -16.87
C ALA A 527 -12.50 37.77 -17.39
N GLY A 528 -12.25 37.97 -18.69
CA GLY A 528 -12.37 39.28 -19.33
C GLY A 528 -11.21 40.26 -19.08
N THR A 529 -10.15 39.85 -18.37
CA THR A 529 -8.93 40.66 -18.19
C THR A 529 -7.81 40.22 -19.12
N THR A 530 -6.73 41.01 -19.20
CA THR A 530 -5.50 40.62 -19.89
C THR A 530 -4.82 39.42 -19.23
N GLY A 531 -5.00 39.23 -17.92
CA GLY A 531 -4.46 38.09 -17.16
C GLY A 531 -4.95 36.74 -17.68
N ALA A 532 -6.21 36.62 -18.11
CA ALA A 532 -6.71 35.37 -18.71
C ALA A 532 -6.01 35.02 -20.03
N ALA A 533 -5.65 36.01 -20.84
CA ALA A 533 -4.87 35.77 -22.05
C ALA A 533 -3.46 35.28 -21.70
N VAL A 534 -2.80 35.91 -20.72
CA VAL A 534 -1.47 35.50 -20.24
C VAL A 534 -1.50 34.09 -19.66
N LEU A 535 -2.51 33.76 -18.86
CA LEU A 535 -2.71 32.41 -18.32
C LEU A 535 -2.83 31.38 -19.42
N ARG A 536 -3.73 31.60 -20.37
CA ARG A 536 -3.93 30.68 -21.50
C ARG A 536 -2.64 30.49 -22.27
N ASP A 537 -1.96 31.57 -22.61
CA ASP A 537 -0.78 31.50 -23.46
C ASP A 537 0.36 30.76 -22.73
N ARG A 538 0.66 31.07 -21.46
CA ARG A 538 1.72 30.37 -20.70
C ARG A 538 1.40 28.91 -20.41
N VAL A 539 0.20 28.63 -19.92
CA VAL A 539 -0.18 27.29 -19.48
C VAL A 539 -0.28 26.35 -20.67
N VAL A 540 -0.96 26.77 -21.75
CA VAL A 540 -1.17 25.92 -22.91
C VAL A 540 0.13 25.74 -23.71
N GLN A 541 0.93 26.80 -23.92
CA GLN A 541 2.20 26.65 -24.66
C GLN A 541 3.20 25.76 -23.92
N SER A 542 3.32 25.91 -22.59
CA SER A 542 4.18 25.04 -21.79
C SER A 542 3.69 23.59 -21.77
N ALA A 543 2.38 23.36 -21.80
CA ALA A 543 1.79 22.03 -21.91
C ALA A 543 2.10 21.38 -23.26
N GLU A 544 1.92 22.11 -24.36
CA GLU A 544 2.25 21.62 -25.71
C GLU A 544 3.72 21.24 -25.84
N GLN A 545 4.63 22.03 -25.26
CA GLN A 545 6.04 21.69 -25.21
C GLN A 545 6.28 20.41 -24.42
N THR A 546 5.66 20.29 -23.24
CA THR A 546 5.77 19.09 -22.39
C THR A 546 5.23 17.83 -23.09
N LEU A 547 4.12 17.95 -23.82
CA LEU A 547 3.55 16.85 -24.60
C LEU A 547 4.53 16.37 -25.69
N ARG A 548 5.11 17.30 -26.45
CA ARG A 548 6.13 17.00 -27.47
C ARG A 548 7.36 16.33 -26.88
N ASP A 549 7.87 16.86 -25.78
CA ASP A 549 9.06 16.33 -25.11
C ASP A 549 8.84 14.90 -24.58
N ARG A 550 7.59 14.51 -24.32
CA ARG A 550 7.20 13.16 -23.88
C ARG A 550 6.82 12.21 -25.01
N GLY A 551 6.63 12.71 -26.22
CA GLY A 551 6.22 11.92 -27.38
C GLY A 551 4.73 11.58 -27.44
N PHE A 552 3.87 12.49 -26.95
CA PHE A 552 2.41 12.45 -27.14
C PHE A 552 1.94 13.23 -28.36
#